data_AF-A0A8T5LQA6-F1
#
_entry.id   AF-A0A8T5LQA6-F1
#
_cell.length_a   1.000
_cell.length_b   1.000
_cell.length_c   1.000
_cell.angle_alpha   90.00
_cell.angle_beta   90.00
_cell.angle_gamma   90.00
#
_symmetry.space_group_name_H-M   'P 1'
#
loop_
_entity.id
_entity.type
_entity.pdbx_description
1 polymer ?
#
loop_
_entity_poly.entity_id
_entity_poly.type
_entity_poly.pdbx_seq_one_letter_code
_entity_poly.pdbx_strand_id
1 'polypeptide(L)'
;MTEEFLYELKIPKERVAVLIGKSGETKTTLERETKTKIDVDSKEGDVTVSGTDALGLYTVREIIKAIGRGFNPEVAQLLLKPDYALELIDIVEFSGRSKDSLLRLKGRVIGREGKSRHLIEQMSEAYLCVYGKTIGIIGEPESALIAKQAIEMLLKGSNHSTVYKWLERKRRELKRDRIIGQQQSF
;
A
#
# COMPACT_ATOMS: atom_id res chain seq x y z
N MET A 1 0.04 -6.78 -35.52
CA MET A 1 -0.96 -6.14 -34.65
C MET A 1 -0.38 -6.23 -33.25
N THR A 2 -0.03 -5.11 -32.63
CA THR A 2 0.47 -5.10 -31.25
C THR A 2 -0.71 -5.34 -30.34
N GLU A 3 -0.63 -6.34 -29.46
CA GLU A 3 -1.69 -6.66 -28.51
C GLU A 3 -1.78 -5.54 -27.46
N GLU A 4 -2.97 -4.95 -27.31
CA GLU A 4 -3.24 -3.91 -26.31
C GLU A 4 -3.91 -4.57 -25.10
N PHE A 5 -3.34 -4.37 -23.92
CA PHE A 5 -3.87 -4.87 -22.67
C PHE A 5 -4.72 -3.78 -22.00
N LEU A 6 -5.73 -4.21 -21.25
CA LEU A 6 -6.70 -3.34 -20.60
C LEU A 6 -6.90 -3.79 -19.14
N TYR A 7 -6.91 -2.84 -18.21
CA TYR A 7 -7.42 -3.03 -16.85
C TYR A 7 -8.51 -2.01 -16.55
N GLU A 8 -9.60 -2.50 -15.97
CA GLU A 8 -10.64 -1.67 -15.39
C GLU A 8 -10.60 -1.82 -13.87
N LEU A 9 -10.66 -0.69 -13.17
CA LEU A 9 -10.72 -0.66 -11.71
C LEU A 9 -11.54 0.51 -11.23
N LYS A 10 -12.13 0.35 -10.04
CA LYS A 10 -12.93 1.39 -9.39
C LYS A 10 -12.21 1.93 -8.16
N ILE A 11 -12.14 3.25 -8.05
CA ILE A 11 -11.65 3.93 -6.84
C ILE A 11 -12.78 4.74 -6.19
N PRO A 12 -12.69 5.04 -4.88
CA PRO A 12 -13.65 5.92 -4.24
C PRO A 12 -13.68 7.30 -4.92
N LYS A 13 -14.87 7.89 -5.05
CA LYS A 13 -15.06 9.17 -5.78
C LYS A 13 -14.19 10.28 -5.19
N GLU A 14 -14.07 10.31 -3.86
CA GLU A 14 -13.22 11.26 -3.12
C GLU A 14 -11.71 11.10 -3.40
N ARG A 15 -11.28 10.02 -4.04
CA ARG A 15 -9.88 9.74 -4.40
C ARG A 15 -9.57 10.04 -5.87
N VAL A 16 -10.57 10.30 -6.71
CA VAL A 16 -10.39 10.65 -8.13
C VAL A 16 -9.52 11.88 -8.27
N ALA A 17 -9.80 12.95 -7.53
CA ALA A 17 -9.01 14.19 -7.59
C ALA A 17 -7.54 13.95 -7.19
N VAL A 18 -7.29 13.02 -6.28
CA VAL A 18 -5.93 12.65 -5.84
C VAL A 18 -5.18 11.88 -6.92
N LEU A 19 -5.87 11.00 -7.66
CA LEU A 19 -5.31 10.29 -8.80
C LEU A 19 -4.97 11.25 -9.96
N ILE A 20 -5.86 12.20 -10.25
CA ILE A 20 -5.65 13.18 -11.32
C ILE A 20 -4.50 14.11 -10.93
N GLY A 21 -4.47 14.60 -9.69
CA GLY A 21 -3.49 15.58 -9.21
C GLY A 21 -3.78 17.00 -9.70
N LYS A 22 -3.02 17.98 -9.21
CA LYS A 22 -3.22 19.38 -9.61
C LYS A 22 -2.97 19.52 -11.11
N SER A 23 -3.95 20.05 -11.84
CA SER A 23 -3.88 20.18 -13.31
C SER A 23 -3.55 18.87 -14.05
N GLY A 24 -3.85 17.70 -13.47
CA GLY A 24 -3.54 16.40 -14.08
C GLY A 24 -2.10 15.91 -13.88
N GLU A 25 -1.28 16.57 -13.05
CA GLU A 25 0.15 16.26 -12.92
C GLU A 25 0.46 14.82 -12.51
N THR A 26 -0.36 14.24 -11.63
CA THR A 26 -0.16 12.87 -11.13
C THR A 26 -0.47 11.88 -12.23
N LYS A 27 -1.64 11.99 -12.86
CA LYS A 27 -2.03 11.17 -14.01
C LYS A 27 -0.98 11.22 -15.12
N THR A 28 -0.59 12.41 -15.56
CA THR A 28 0.39 12.61 -16.64
C THR A 28 1.75 11.99 -16.31
N THR A 29 2.18 12.08 -15.05
CA THR A 29 3.42 11.44 -14.60
C THR A 29 3.30 9.92 -14.68
N LEU A 30 2.22 9.34 -14.15
CA LEU A 30 2.01 7.88 -14.20
C LEU A 30 1.93 7.34 -15.63
N GLU A 31 1.21 8.02 -16.53
CA GLU A 31 1.14 7.65 -17.96
C GLU A 31 2.53 7.65 -18.61
N ARG A 32 3.36 8.67 -18.32
CA ARG A 32 4.71 8.78 -18.86
C ARG A 32 5.65 7.69 -18.31
N GLU A 33 5.72 7.53 -16.99
CA GLU A 33 6.66 6.58 -16.35
C GLU A 33 6.31 5.13 -16.70
N THR A 34 5.04 4.82 -16.93
CA THR A 34 4.58 3.45 -17.22
C THR A 34 4.28 3.19 -18.69
N LYS A 35 4.36 4.21 -19.56
CA LYS A 35 4.01 4.14 -20.99
C LYS A 35 2.59 3.60 -21.21
N THR A 36 1.65 4.04 -20.37
CA THR A 36 0.24 3.65 -20.43
C THR A 36 -0.64 4.87 -20.67
N LYS A 37 -1.92 4.61 -20.96
CA LYS A 37 -2.98 5.60 -21.00
C LYS A 37 -3.95 5.34 -19.85
N ILE A 38 -4.35 6.38 -19.14
CA ILE A 38 -5.31 6.32 -18.03
C ILE A 38 -6.53 7.15 -18.43
N ASP A 39 -7.71 6.53 -18.43
CA ASP A 39 -8.98 7.23 -18.56
C ASP A 39 -9.75 7.16 -17.24
N VAL A 40 -10.37 8.27 -16.84
CA VAL A 40 -11.00 8.40 -15.52
C VAL A 40 -12.40 8.97 -15.67
N ASP A 41 -13.42 8.16 -15.41
CA ASP A 41 -14.77 8.66 -15.20
C ASP A 41 -14.82 9.37 -13.84
N SER A 42 -14.76 10.69 -13.91
CA SER A 42 -14.73 11.54 -12.71
C SER A 42 -16.03 11.55 -11.92
N LYS A 43 -17.14 11.06 -12.48
CA LYS A 43 -18.44 10.96 -11.79
C LYS A 43 -18.55 9.67 -11.00
N GLU A 44 -18.13 8.54 -11.58
CA GLU A 44 -18.33 7.21 -10.99
C GLU A 44 -17.09 6.60 -10.34
N GLY A 45 -15.91 7.19 -10.58
CA GLY A 45 -14.64 6.69 -10.05
C GLY A 45 -14.13 5.44 -10.77
N ASP A 46 -14.68 5.16 -11.95
CA ASP A 46 -14.21 4.11 -12.83
C ASP A 46 -12.95 4.60 -13.56
N VAL A 47 -11.92 3.76 -13.54
CA VAL A 47 -10.61 4.04 -14.13
C VAL A 47 -10.31 2.93 -15.09
N THR A 48 -9.94 3.31 -16.31
CA THR A 48 -9.51 2.39 -17.36
C THR A 48 -8.05 2.66 -17.66
N VAL A 49 -7.23 1.63 -17.68
CA VAL A 49 -5.82 1.71 -18.05
C VAL A 49 -5.60 0.85 -19.28
N SER A 50 -5.00 1.41 -20.34
CA SER A 50 -4.61 0.67 -21.54
C SER A 50 -3.14 0.88 -21.90
N GLY A 51 -2.56 -0.10 -22.59
CA GLY A 51 -1.17 -0.04 -23.05
C GLY A 51 -0.69 -1.36 -23.62
N THR A 52 0.47 -1.32 -24.28
CA THR A 52 1.11 -2.51 -24.87
C THR A 52 2.15 -3.16 -23.96
N ASP A 53 2.65 -2.43 -22.95
CA ASP A 53 3.58 -2.96 -21.95
C ASP A 53 2.80 -3.51 -20.74
N ALA A 54 2.70 -4.83 -20.65
CA ALA A 54 1.99 -5.51 -19.58
C ALA A 54 2.57 -5.19 -18.18
N LEU A 55 3.88 -4.95 -18.07
CA LEU A 55 4.51 -4.63 -16.80
C LEU A 55 4.14 -3.21 -16.36
N GLY A 56 4.26 -2.23 -17.25
CA GLY A 56 3.83 -0.85 -17.00
C GLY A 56 2.35 -0.77 -16.61
N LEU A 57 1.50 -1.54 -17.32
CA LEU A 57 0.07 -1.65 -17.06
C LEU A 57 -0.25 -2.26 -15.69
N TYR A 58 0.47 -3.32 -15.29
CA TYR A 58 0.35 -3.89 -13.95
C TYR A 58 0.77 -2.88 -12.87
N THR A 59 1.91 -2.23 -13.05
CA THR A 59 2.47 -1.26 -12.09
C THR A 59 1.52 -0.09 -11.87
N VAL A 60 1.03 0.53 -12.94
CA VAL A 60 0.11 1.67 -12.80
C VAL A 60 -1.23 1.26 -12.17
N ARG A 61 -1.72 0.04 -12.46
CA ARG A 61 -2.91 -0.51 -11.80
C ARG A 61 -2.72 -0.61 -10.29
N GLU A 62 -1.58 -1.12 -9.82
CA GLU A 62 -1.29 -1.19 -8.38
C GLU A 62 -1.12 0.20 -7.75
N ILE A 63 -0.53 1.17 -8.46
CA ILE A 63 -0.43 2.57 -8.01
C ILE A 63 -1.83 3.20 -7.85
N ILE A 64 -2.70 3.08 -8.87
CA ILE A 64 -4.07 3.60 -8.81
C ILE A 64 -4.84 2.95 -7.66
N LYS A 65 -4.67 1.63 -7.48
CA LYS A 65 -5.26 0.88 -6.37
C LYS A 65 -4.76 1.42 -5.02
N ALA A 66 -3.46 1.65 -4.86
CA ALA A 66 -2.89 2.25 -3.65
C ALA A 66 -3.48 3.65 -3.35
N ILE A 67 -3.57 4.52 -4.36
CA ILE A 67 -4.18 5.85 -4.23
C ILE A 67 -5.66 5.72 -3.82
N GLY A 68 -6.40 4.83 -4.45
CA GLY A 68 -7.79 4.51 -4.10
C GLY A 68 -7.95 3.96 -2.68
N ARG A 69 -6.91 3.33 -2.13
CA ARG A 69 -6.83 2.88 -0.72
C ARG A 69 -6.17 3.88 0.22
N GLY A 70 -6.12 5.15 -0.18
CA GLY A 70 -5.80 6.26 0.71
C GLY A 70 -4.34 6.71 0.73
N PHE A 71 -3.43 6.01 0.04
CA PHE A 71 -2.04 6.48 -0.09
C PHE A 71 -1.98 7.79 -0.87
N ASN A 72 -1.09 8.71 -0.46
CA ASN A 72 -0.80 9.88 -1.27
C ASN A 72 0.00 9.49 -2.53
N PRO A 73 0.00 10.33 -3.59
CA PRO A 73 0.71 10.02 -4.83
C PRO A 73 2.20 9.77 -4.68
N GLU A 74 2.89 10.46 -3.78
CA GLU A 74 4.35 10.32 -3.58
C GLU A 74 4.69 8.91 -3.06
N VAL A 75 3.96 8.44 -2.05
CA VAL A 75 4.14 7.09 -1.49
C VAL A 75 3.68 6.02 -2.47
N ALA A 76 2.55 6.24 -3.16
CA ALA A 76 2.04 5.27 -4.13
C ALA A 76 3.02 5.06 -5.30
N GLN A 77 3.69 6.12 -5.77
CA GLN A 77 4.69 6.07 -6.84
C GLN A 77 5.95 5.28 -6.48
N LEU A 78 6.17 4.90 -5.21
CA LEU A 78 7.25 3.98 -4.86
C LEU A 78 7.10 2.62 -5.57
N LEU A 79 5.89 2.22 -5.95
CA LEU A 79 5.62 1.02 -6.73
C LEU A 79 6.17 1.08 -8.17
N LEU A 80 6.62 2.24 -8.65
CA LEU A 80 7.42 2.32 -9.87
C LEU A 80 8.78 1.63 -9.73
N LYS A 81 9.26 1.47 -8.48
CA LYS A 81 10.48 0.72 -8.20
C LYS A 81 10.17 -0.78 -8.21
N PRO A 82 10.99 -1.60 -8.91
CA PRO A 82 10.71 -3.02 -9.10
C PRO A 82 10.77 -3.85 -7.81
N ASP A 83 11.45 -3.33 -6.78
CA ASP A 83 11.62 -3.94 -5.47
C ASP A 83 10.53 -3.55 -4.46
N TYR A 84 9.52 -2.76 -4.85
CA TYR A 84 8.42 -2.36 -3.98
C TYR A 84 7.12 -3.07 -4.36
N ALA A 85 6.36 -3.49 -3.36
CA ALA A 85 5.07 -4.14 -3.56
C ALA A 85 3.96 -3.50 -2.71
N LEU A 86 2.71 -3.62 -3.20
CA LEU A 86 1.51 -3.26 -2.47
C LEU A 86 0.90 -4.51 -1.84
N GLU A 87 0.74 -4.48 -0.51
CA GLU A 87 -0.01 -5.48 0.23
C GLU A 87 -1.28 -4.84 0.81
N LEU A 88 -2.40 -5.57 0.74
CA LEU A 88 -3.68 -5.13 1.30
C LEU A 88 -4.20 -6.15 2.30
N ILE A 89 -4.63 -5.66 3.46
CA ILE A 89 -5.32 -6.46 4.49
C ILE A 89 -6.78 -6.00 4.54
N ASP A 90 -7.72 -6.92 4.36
CA ASP A 90 -9.14 -6.64 4.59
C ASP A 90 -9.47 -6.81 6.08
N ILE A 91 -9.81 -5.71 6.75
CA ILE A 91 -10.14 -5.70 8.17
C ILE A 91 -11.47 -6.45 8.43
N VAL A 92 -12.31 -6.62 7.41
CA VAL A 92 -13.58 -7.37 7.50
C VAL A 92 -13.33 -8.83 7.86
N GLU A 93 -12.21 -9.42 7.45
CA GLU A 93 -11.81 -10.79 7.80
C GLU A 93 -11.64 -10.97 9.32
N PHE A 94 -11.33 -9.90 10.05
CA PHE A 94 -11.11 -9.90 11.50
C PHE A 94 -12.31 -9.34 12.28
N SER A 95 -13.00 -8.35 11.72
CA SER A 95 -14.12 -7.67 12.38
C SER A 95 -15.47 -8.35 12.14
N GLY A 96 -15.56 -9.23 11.14
CA GLY A 96 -16.83 -9.77 10.65
C GLY A 96 -17.71 -8.66 10.06
N ARG A 97 -19.03 -8.73 10.29
CA ARG A 97 -19.99 -7.75 9.76
C ARG A 97 -20.19 -6.52 10.66
N SER A 98 -19.55 -6.45 11.83
CA SER A 98 -19.78 -5.40 12.82
C SER A 98 -19.01 -4.12 12.50
N LYS A 99 -19.73 -3.01 12.31
CA LYS A 99 -19.14 -1.68 12.12
C LYS A 99 -18.34 -1.22 13.35
N ASP A 100 -18.84 -1.49 14.55
CA ASP A 100 -18.15 -1.12 15.79
C ASP A 100 -16.86 -1.92 15.96
N SER A 101 -16.89 -3.21 15.61
CA SER A 101 -15.68 -4.04 15.60
C SER A 101 -14.65 -3.50 14.60
N LEU A 102 -15.08 -3.15 13.39
CA LEU A 102 -14.22 -2.52 12.38
C LEU A 102 -13.58 -1.23 12.89
N LEU A 103 -14.36 -0.33 13.50
CA LEU A 103 -13.86 0.93 14.06
C LEU A 103 -12.86 0.69 15.20
N ARG A 104 -13.14 -0.25 16.11
CA ARG A 104 -12.21 -0.63 17.18
C ARG A 104 -10.90 -1.20 16.63
N LEU A 105 -10.96 -2.10 15.65
CA LEU A 105 -9.76 -2.70 15.04
C LEU A 105 -8.92 -1.66 14.30
N LYS A 106 -9.56 -0.74 13.56
CA LYS A 106 -8.87 0.42 12.97
C LYS A 106 -8.18 1.26 14.03
N GLY A 107 -8.89 1.61 15.10
CA GLY A 107 -8.34 2.36 16.24
C GLY A 107 -7.16 1.66 16.91
N ARG A 108 -7.19 0.32 16.98
CA ARG A 108 -6.10 -0.49 17.53
C ARG A 108 -4.84 -0.44 16.65
N VAL A 109 -4.97 -0.54 15.34
CA VAL A 109 -3.83 -0.45 14.41
C VAL A 109 -3.24 0.95 14.40
N ILE A 110 -4.09 1.99 14.36
CA ILE A 110 -3.66 3.40 14.38
C ILE A 110 -2.98 3.71 15.71
N GLY A 111 -3.57 3.29 16.83
CA GLY A 111 -3.13 3.64 18.17
C GLY A 111 -3.42 5.10 18.52
N ARG A 112 -3.19 5.47 19.78
CA ARG A 112 -3.38 6.85 20.24
C ARG A 112 -2.51 7.81 19.42
N GLU A 113 -3.11 8.84 18.83
CA GLU A 113 -2.41 9.85 17.99
C GLU A 113 -1.62 9.21 16.83
N GLY A 114 -2.00 8.01 16.38
CA GLY A 114 -1.28 7.30 15.33
C GLY A 114 0.01 6.61 15.77
N LYS A 115 0.34 6.59 17.06
CA LYS A 115 1.64 6.07 17.57
C LYS A 115 1.94 4.63 17.15
N SER A 116 0.93 3.77 17.14
CA SER A 116 1.11 2.36 16.76
C SER A 116 1.43 2.24 15.27
N ARG A 117 0.68 2.93 14.40
CA ARG A 117 0.95 2.96 12.96
C ARG A 117 2.36 3.45 12.66
N HIS A 118 2.74 4.60 13.21
CA HIS A 118 4.09 5.16 12.99
C HIS A 118 5.20 4.23 13.47
N LEU A 119 5.02 3.57 14.62
CA LEU A 119 6.03 2.64 15.13
C LEU A 119 6.18 1.42 14.21
N ILE A 120 5.08 0.88 13.67
CA ILE A 120 5.15 -0.22 12.70
C ILE A 120 5.91 0.26 11.45
N GLU A 121 5.54 1.40 10.87
CA GLU A 121 6.22 2.00 9.72
C GLU A 121 7.74 2.16 9.96
N GLN A 122 8.12 2.70 11.11
CA GLN A 122 9.53 2.92 11.47
C GLN A 122 10.31 1.64 11.70
N MET A 123 9.68 0.59 12.24
CA MET A 123 10.37 -0.65 12.58
C MET A 123 10.43 -1.63 11.41
N SER A 124 9.42 -1.62 10.55
CA SER A 124 9.40 -2.44 9.34
C SER A 124 9.99 -1.74 8.12
N GLU A 125 10.19 -0.42 8.16
CA GLU A 125 10.61 0.39 7.00
C GLU A 125 9.62 0.30 5.82
N ALA A 126 8.32 0.18 6.15
CA ALA A 126 7.22 0.17 5.19
C ALA A 126 6.28 1.36 5.43
N TYR A 127 5.45 1.67 4.46
CA TYR A 127 4.45 2.74 4.53
C TYR A 127 3.06 2.14 4.75
N LEU A 128 2.28 2.71 5.67
CA LEU A 128 0.97 2.22 6.05
C LEU A 128 -0.14 3.24 5.81
N CYS A 129 -1.23 2.77 5.18
CA CYS A 129 -2.46 3.54 5.06
C CYS A 129 -3.65 2.75 5.61
N VAL A 130 -4.38 3.31 6.57
CA VAL A 130 -5.63 2.73 7.10
C VAL A 130 -6.80 3.48 6.48
N TYR A 131 -7.48 2.88 5.50
CA TYR A 131 -8.51 3.55 4.71
C TYR A 131 -9.74 2.66 4.50
N GLY A 132 -10.93 3.22 4.74
CA GLY A 132 -12.18 2.47 4.59
C GLY A 132 -12.18 1.19 5.43
N LYS A 133 -12.21 0.04 4.74
CA LYS A 133 -12.21 -1.33 5.30
C LYS A 133 -10.85 -2.04 5.17
N THR A 134 -9.85 -1.39 4.59
CA THR A 134 -8.58 -2.00 4.23
C THR A 134 -7.40 -1.30 4.90
N ILE A 135 -6.32 -2.04 5.14
CA ILE A 135 -5.02 -1.48 5.50
C ILE A 135 -4.08 -1.78 4.35
N GLY A 136 -3.56 -0.73 3.72
CA GLY A 136 -2.56 -0.83 2.67
C GLY A 136 -1.15 -0.71 3.23
N ILE A 137 -0.23 -1.44 2.63
CA ILE A 137 1.18 -1.50 2.98
C ILE A 137 1.99 -1.36 1.69
N ILE A 138 2.94 -0.43 1.64
CA ILE A 138 3.88 -0.30 0.53
C ILE A 138 5.30 -0.42 1.08
N GLY A 139 6.12 -1.27 0.47
CA GLY A 139 7.52 -1.45 0.84
C GLY A 139 8.17 -2.60 0.09
N GLU A 140 9.45 -2.83 0.39
CA GLU A 140 10.16 -4.05 -0.04
C GLU A 140 9.45 -5.30 0.49
N PRO A 141 9.53 -6.47 -0.19
CA PRO A 141 8.79 -7.67 0.18
C PRO A 141 8.93 -8.07 1.66
N GLU A 142 10.15 -8.03 2.21
CA GLU A 142 10.40 -8.38 3.62
C GLU A 142 9.82 -7.32 4.58
N SER A 143 10.01 -6.03 4.26
CA SER A 143 9.46 -4.90 5.01
C SER A 143 7.93 -4.95 5.06
N ALA A 144 7.30 -5.20 3.92
CA ALA A 144 5.84 -5.33 3.79
C ALA A 144 5.32 -6.55 4.57
N LEU A 145 6.03 -7.68 4.51
CA LEU A 145 5.66 -8.90 5.25
C LEU A 145 5.74 -8.68 6.77
N ILE A 146 6.78 -8.01 7.27
CA ILE A 146 6.92 -7.72 8.70
C ILE A 146 5.80 -6.78 9.17
N ALA A 147 5.51 -5.73 8.39
CA ALA A 147 4.40 -4.83 8.69
C ALA A 147 3.05 -5.57 8.71
N LYS A 148 2.81 -6.43 7.71
CA LYS A 148 1.60 -7.25 7.59
C LYS A 148 1.40 -8.13 8.81
N GLN A 149 2.44 -8.86 9.22
CA GLN A 149 2.39 -9.71 10.41
C GLN A 149 2.10 -8.91 11.69
N ALA A 150 2.75 -7.76 11.88
CA ALA A 150 2.48 -6.90 13.04
C ALA A 150 1.02 -6.40 13.06
N ILE A 151 0.49 -6.00 11.91
CA ILE A 151 -0.91 -5.57 11.79
C ILE A 151 -1.85 -6.73 12.10
N GLU A 152 -1.63 -7.90 11.52
CA GLU A 152 -2.45 -9.09 11.80
C GLU A 152 -2.41 -9.48 13.29
N MET A 153 -1.25 -9.39 13.95
CA MET A 153 -1.16 -9.62 15.39
C MET A 153 -2.07 -8.67 16.17
N LEU A 154 -2.07 -7.38 15.81
CA LEU A 154 -2.96 -6.39 16.43
C LEU A 154 -4.43 -6.71 16.14
N LEU A 155 -4.78 -7.03 14.90
CA LEU A 155 -6.15 -7.38 14.49
C LEU A 155 -6.66 -8.64 15.18
N LYS A 156 -5.78 -9.62 15.43
CA LYS A 156 -6.05 -10.85 16.21
C LYS A 156 -6.09 -10.63 17.73
N GLY A 157 -5.90 -9.38 18.20
CA GLY A 157 -6.06 -9.00 19.60
C GLY A 157 -4.77 -9.01 20.43
N SER A 158 -3.59 -9.24 19.83
CA SER A 158 -2.31 -9.23 20.55
C SER A 158 -2.02 -7.85 21.15
N ASN A 159 -1.53 -7.80 22.39
CA ASN A 159 -1.17 -6.54 23.06
C ASN A 159 -0.11 -5.77 22.28
N HIS A 160 -0.23 -4.43 22.22
CA HIS A 160 0.74 -3.56 21.54
C HIS A 160 2.17 -3.80 22.02
N SER A 161 2.38 -3.94 23.34
CA SER A 161 3.71 -4.22 23.91
C SER A 161 4.34 -5.51 23.36
N THR A 162 3.54 -6.55 23.12
CA THR A 162 3.99 -7.80 22.50
C THR A 162 4.36 -7.58 21.04
N VAL A 163 3.53 -6.85 20.29
CA VAL A 163 3.81 -6.53 18.87
C VAL A 163 5.08 -5.69 18.73
N TYR A 164 5.28 -4.72 19.62
CA TYR A 164 6.44 -3.82 19.59
C TYR A 164 7.75 -4.57 19.86
N LYS A 165 7.78 -5.44 20.88
CA LYS A 165 8.94 -6.31 21.14
C LYS A 165 9.26 -7.22 19.97
N TRP A 166 8.22 -7.75 19.31
CA TRP A 166 8.37 -8.57 18.13
C TRP A 166 8.96 -7.79 16.95
N LEU A 167 8.46 -6.57 16.70
CA LEU A 167 8.98 -5.65 15.67
C LEU A 167 10.45 -5.27 15.92
N GLU A 168 10.81 -4.95 17.16
CA GLU A 168 12.20 -4.62 17.53
C GLU A 168 13.16 -5.80 17.27
N ARG A 169 12.71 -7.03 17.50
CA ARG A 169 13.48 -8.23 17.15
C ARG A 169 13.62 -8.34 15.63
N LYS A 170 12.52 -8.21 14.88
CA LYS A 170 12.52 -8.32 13.41
C LYS A 170 13.38 -7.25 12.74
N ARG A 171 13.37 -6.03 13.24
CA ARG A 171 14.23 -4.95 12.74
C ARG A 171 15.72 -5.27 12.91
N ARG A 172 16.11 -5.92 14.01
CA ARG A 172 17.50 -6.34 14.23
C ARG A 172 17.92 -7.45 13.27
N GLU A 173 17.01 -8.37 12.98
CA GLU A 173 17.20 -9.43 11.97
C GLU A 173 17.41 -8.79 10.58
N LEU A 174 16.48 -7.94 10.12
CA LEU A 174 16.59 -7.23 8.83
C LEU A 174 17.92 -6.49 8.66
N LYS A 175 18.35 -5.74 9.67
CA LYS A 175 19.61 -4.99 9.60
C LYS A 175 20.82 -5.91 9.51
N ARG A 176 20.80 -7.04 10.23
CA ARG A 176 21.87 -8.03 10.16
C ARG A 176 21.91 -8.67 8.77
N ASP A 177 20.77 -9.06 8.24
CA ASP A 177 20.69 -9.75 6.94
C ASP A 177 21.16 -8.86 5.80
N ARG A 178 20.80 -7.56 5.82
CA ARG A 178 21.33 -6.58 4.86
C ARG A 178 22.84 -6.41 4.94
N ILE A 179 23.43 -6.38 6.13
CA ILE A 179 24.89 -6.29 6.30
C ILE A 179 25.58 -7.53 5.72
N ILE A 180 25.03 -8.73 5.99
CA ILE A 180 25.59 -9.99 5.49
C ILE A 180 25.46 -10.08 3.96
N GLY A 181 24.30 -9.73 3.39
CA GLY A 181 24.08 -9.75 1.95
C GLY A 181 25.01 -8.80 1.19
N GLN A 182 25.32 -7.62 1.77
CA GLN A 182 26.30 -6.70 1.20
C GLN A 182 27.72 -7.27 1.23
N GLN A 183 28.11 -8.01 2.27
CA GLN A 183 29.44 -8.64 2.37
C GLN A 183 29.65 -9.82 1.42
N GLN A 184 28.58 -10.50 1.00
CA GLN A 184 28.63 -11.62 0.05
C GLN A 184 28.53 -11.20 -1.42
N SER A 185 28.26 -9.91 -1.68
CA SER A 185 28.17 -9.34 -3.03
C SER A 185 29.51 -8.75 -3.53
N PHE A 186 30.60 -9.00 -2.79
CA PHE A 186 31.99 -8.71 -3.14
C PHE A 186 32.80 -10.01 -3.21
#